data_AF-T1BDY2-F1
#
_entry.id   AF-T1BDY2-F1
#
_cell.length_a   1.000
_cell.length_b   1.000
_cell.length_c   1.000
_cell.angle_alpha   90.00
_cell.angle_beta   90.00
_cell.angle_gamma   90.00
#
_symmetry.space_group_name_H-M   'P 1'
#
loop_
_entity.id
_entity.type
_entity.pdbx_description
1 polymer ?
#
loop_
_entity_poly.entity_id
_entity_poly.type
_entity_poly.pdbx_seq_one_letter_code
_entity_poly.pdbx_strand_id
1 'polypeptide(L)'
;RLLTFLWDIGLEVGHSVRTVEECIEQSKADVSVMTTLIEARLLAGSPELLAGLRERLAPQQLWPVRAFFEAKVREQAERHLKANDTAYNLEPNVKSGPGGLRDIQTIAWVAKRHFGAETLDELARHGFLSIAELRRLQQAQSFLWKVRFGLHVLTGRREDRLLFDHQLRLALIFGYEDASYTLAVEQLMQRYYR
;
A
#
# COMPACT_ATOMS: atom_id res chain seq x y z
N ARG A 1 16.10 -19.17 -12.60
CA ARG A 1 15.77 -20.20 -11.58
C ARG A 1 15.01 -19.61 -10.39
N LEU A 2 15.50 -18.54 -9.75
CA LEU A 2 14.73 -17.90 -8.65
C LEU A 2 13.40 -17.31 -9.14
N LEU A 3 13.40 -16.52 -10.22
CA LEU A 3 12.16 -15.89 -10.72
C LEU A 3 11.08 -16.89 -11.11
N THR A 4 11.47 -17.93 -11.85
CA THR A 4 10.57 -19.02 -12.25
C THR A 4 10.00 -19.72 -11.02
N PHE A 5 10.84 -20.03 -10.02
CA PHE A 5 10.37 -20.61 -8.75
C PHE A 5 9.36 -19.71 -8.02
N LEU A 6 9.59 -18.40 -7.97
CA LEU A 6 8.67 -17.45 -7.34
C LEU A 6 7.30 -17.45 -8.04
N TRP A 7 7.28 -17.50 -9.37
CA TRP A 7 6.03 -17.63 -10.12
C TRP A 7 5.36 -18.99 -9.92
N ASP A 8 6.13 -20.08 -9.87
CA ASP A 8 5.60 -21.44 -9.65
C ASP A 8 4.89 -21.58 -8.30
N ILE A 9 5.35 -20.85 -7.27
CA ILE A 9 4.68 -20.79 -5.96
C ILE A 9 3.60 -19.69 -5.86
N GLY A 10 3.22 -19.08 -6.99
CA GLY A 10 2.13 -18.11 -7.08
C GLY A 10 2.48 -16.67 -6.70
N LEU A 11 3.75 -16.32 -6.54
CA LEU A 11 4.17 -14.94 -6.27
C LEU A 11 4.31 -14.16 -7.56
N GLU A 12 3.51 -13.11 -7.73
CA GLU A 12 3.66 -12.16 -8.84
C GLU A 12 4.80 -11.17 -8.57
N VAL A 13 6.00 -11.52 -8.99
CA VAL A 13 7.19 -10.66 -8.86
C VAL A 13 7.54 -9.96 -10.17
N GLY A 14 7.74 -8.65 -10.11
CA GLY A 14 8.42 -7.89 -11.15
C GLY A 14 9.94 -8.05 -11.02
N HIS A 15 10.66 -8.13 -12.13
CA HIS A 15 12.12 -8.27 -12.14
C HIS A 15 12.77 -7.27 -13.08
N SER A 16 13.87 -6.68 -12.64
CA SER A 16 14.71 -5.82 -13.44
C SER A 16 16.15 -5.87 -12.95
N VAL A 17 17.10 -5.91 -13.88
CA VAL A 17 18.53 -5.74 -13.62
C VAL A 17 18.92 -4.40 -14.21
N ARG A 18 19.44 -3.50 -13.37
CA ARG A 18 19.82 -2.14 -13.75
C ARG A 18 21.07 -1.73 -12.99
N THR A 19 21.89 -0.92 -13.63
CA THR A 19 22.92 -0.12 -12.98
C THR A 19 22.26 0.98 -12.12
N VAL A 20 23.05 1.58 -11.23
CA VAL A 20 22.57 2.73 -10.44
C VAL A 20 22.13 3.88 -11.37
N GLU A 21 22.86 4.15 -12.45
CA GLU A 21 22.53 5.24 -13.37
C GLU A 21 21.19 5.01 -14.09
N GLU A 22 20.96 3.80 -14.59
CA GLU A 22 19.67 3.43 -15.21
C GLU A 22 18.52 3.54 -14.20
N CYS A 23 18.73 3.17 -12.94
CA CYS A 23 17.73 3.37 -11.87
C CYS A 23 17.37 4.85 -11.68
N ILE A 24 18.35 5.75 -11.74
CA ILE A 24 18.13 7.19 -11.64
C ILE A 24 17.38 7.72 -12.87
N GLU A 25 17.78 7.29 -14.07
CA GLU A 25 17.13 7.70 -15.32
C GLU A 25 15.65 7.31 -15.35
N GLN A 26 15.34 6.06 -15.01
CA GLN A 26 13.96 5.59 -14.93
C GLN A 26 13.16 6.31 -13.84
N SER A 27 13.79 6.60 -12.70
CA SER A 27 13.14 7.33 -11.61
C SER A 27 12.81 8.77 -11.98
N LYS A 28 13.60 9.44 -12.84
CA LYS A 28 13.28 10.79 -13.34
C LYS A 28 11.98 10.80 -14.13
N ALA A 29 11.76 9.78 -14.94
CA ALA A 29 10.60 9.67 -15.82
C ALA A 29 9.32 9.19 -15.10
N ASP A 30 9.47 8.37 -14.05
CA ASP A 30 8.34 7.70 -13.40
C ASP A 30 8.44 7.72 -11.86
N VAL A 31 7.47 8.41 -11.24
CA VAL A 31 7.35 8.51 -9.78
C VAL A 31 7.03 7.15 -9.13
N SER A 32 6.42 6.20 -9.84
CA SER A 32 6.18 4.84 -9.36
C SER A 32 7.49 4.04 -9.26
N VAL A 33 8.40 4.20 -10.22
CA VAL A 33 9.77 3.64 -10.13
C VAL A 33 10.51 4.26 -8.96
N MET A 34 10.47 5.59 -8.84
CA MET A 34 11.06 6.32 -7.73
C MET A 34 10.59 5.78 -6.37
N THR A 35 9.29 5.53 -6.24
CA THR A 35 8.68 5.00 -5.01
C THR A 35 9.17 3.61 -4.66
N THR A 36 9.27 2.75 -5.68
CA THR A 36 9.80 1.39 -5.52
C THR A 36 11.24 1.42 -5.01
N LEU A 37 12.07 2.31 -5.55
CA LEU A 37 13.49 2.37 -5.17
C LEU A 37 13.74 2.98 -3.79
N ILE A 38 12.95 3.97 -3.35
CA ILE A 38 13.09 4.50 -1.97
C ILE A 38 12.70 3.46 -0.91
N GLU A 39 11.92 2.45 -1.26
CA GLU A 39 11.57 1.33 -0.38
C GLU A 39 12.53 0.13 -0.51
N ALA A 40 13.58 0.24 -1.31
CA ALA A 40 14.51 -0.85 -1.54
C ALA A 40 15.19 -1.30 -0.23
N ARG A 41 15.25 -2.62 -0.07
CA ARG A 41 15.94 -3.31 1.03
C ARG A 41 17.00 -4.24 0.43
N LEU A 42 18.20 -4.22 1.00
CA LEU A 42 19.26 -5.17 0.63
C LEU A 42 18.88 -6.56 1.14
N LEU A 43 18.72 -7.52 0.24
CA LEU A 43 18.56 -8.93 0.59
C LEU A 43 19.90 -9.68 0.49
N ALA A 44 20.70 -9.36 -0.52
CA ALA A 44 22.04 -9.88 -0.74
C ALA A 44 22.82 -8.93 -1.67
N GLY A 45 24.15 -8.98 -1.64
CA GLY A 45 25.04 -8.18 -2.48
C GLY A 45 25.74 -7.06 -1.73
N SER A 46 26.21 -6.04 -2.46
CA SER A 46 27.01 -4.93 -1.92
C SER A 46 26.13 -3.89 -1.21
N PRO A 47 26.34 -3.64 0.09
CA PRO A 47 25.72 -2.52 0.81
C PRO A 47 26.10 -1.15 0.25
N GLU A 48 27.32 -1.03 -0.31
CA GLU A 48 27.85 0.21 -0.88
C GLU A 48 27.05 0.63 -2.12
N LEU A 49 26.65 -0.32 -2.96
CA LEU A 49 25.76 -0.05 -4.10
C LEU A 49 24.39 0.47 -3.66
N LEU A 50 23.81 -0.11 -2.60
CA LEU A 50 22.54 0.39 -2.07
C LEU A 50 22.69 1.78 -1.45
N ALA A 51 23.78 2.03 -0.72
CA ALA A 51 24.07 3.33 -0.14
C ALA A 51 24.22 4.40 -1.24
N GLY A 52 25.02 4.13 -2.28
CA GLY A 52 25.20 5.03 -3.42
C GLY A 52 23.91 5.27 -4.19
N LEU A 53 23.06 4.24 -4.36
CA LEU A 53 21.74 4.41 -4.94
C LEU A 53 20.88 5.36 -4.09
N ARG A 54 20.82 5.16 -2.76
CA ARG A 54 20.01 5.99 -1.85
C ARG A 54 20.46 7.44 -1.84
N GLU A 55 21.77 7.69 -1.88
CA GLU A 55 22.34 9.04 -1.98
C GLU A 55 21.89 9.74 -3.26
N ARG A 56 21.98 9.06 -4.41
CA ARG A 56 21.55 9.59 -5.71
C ARG A 56 20.03 9.81 -5.81
N LEU A 57 19.25 9.05 -5.03
CA LEU A 57 17.80 9.21 -4.93
C LEU A 57 17.38 10.30 -3.93
N ALA A 58 18.31 10.92 -3.20
CA ALA A 58 17.99 11.90 -2.17
C ALA A 58 17.13 13.07 -2.69
N PRO A 59 16.23 13.64 -1.87
CA PRO A 59 15.32 14.72 -2.29
C PRO A 59 16.02 15.98 -2.78
N GLN A 60 17.29 16.18 -2.44
CA GLN A 60 18.12 17.28 -2.93
C GLN A 60 18.59 17.09 -4.37
N GLN A 61 18.64 15.85 -4.87
CA GLN A 61 19.16 15.52 -6.20
C GLN A 61 18.06 15.18 -7.20
N LEU A 62 17.05 14.44 -6.75
CA LEU A 62 15.97 13.93 -7.58
C LEU A 62 14.64 14.17 -6.88
N TRP A 63 13.52 14.31 -7.60
CA TRP A 63 12.17 14.45 -7.02
C TRP A 63 12.13 15.24 -5.70
N PRO A 64 12.31 16.59 -5.75
CA PRO A 64 12.19 17.44 -4.58
C PRO A 64 10.87 17.17 -3.86
N VAL A 65 10.87 17.32 -2.54
CA VAL A 65 9.76 16.90 -1.67
C VAL A 65 8.39 17.39 -2.17
N ARG A 66 8.30 18.66 -2.59
CA ARG A 66 7.08 19.23 -3.16
C ARG A 66 6.64 18.56 -4.46
N ALA A 67 7.55 18.36 -5.41
CA ALA A 67 7.24 17.72 -6.69
C ALA A 67 6.81 16.26 -6.50
N PHE A 68 7.46 15.54 -5.58
CA PHE A 68 7.07 14.17 -5.23
C PHE A 68 5.67 14.12 -4.61
N PHE A 69 5.37 15.04 -3.68
CA PHE A 69 4.05 15.16 -3.08
C PHE A 69 2.96 15.42 -4.13
N GLU A 70 3.16 16.42 -4.99
CA GLU A 70 2.21 16.77 -6.06
C GLU A 70 1.99 15.59 -7.05
N ALA A 71 3.05 14.85 -7.37
CA ALA A 71 2.93 13.63 -8.18
C ALA A 71 2.14 12.53 -7.47
N LYS A 72 2.38 12.31 -6.17
CA LYS A 72 1.65 11.31 -5.36
C LYS A 72 0.17 11.63 -5.21
N VAL A 73 -0.17 12.91 -5.05
CA VAL A 73 -1.55 13.38 -5.01
C VAL A 73 -2.25 13.10 -6.35
N ARG A 74 -1.59 13.37 -7.49
CA ARG A 74 -2.13 13.04 -8.82
C ARG A 74 -2.34 11.54 -9.00
N GLU A 75 -1.36 10.70 -8.68
CA GLU A 75 -1.50 9.24 -8.75
C GLU A 75 -2.65 8.72 -7.88
N GLN A 76 -2.85 9.29 -6.69
CA GLN A 76 -3.97 8.96 -5.83
C GLN A 76 -5.31 9.34 -6.47
N ALA A 77 -5.43 10.57 -6.97
CA ALA A 77 -6.65 11.05 -7.63
C ALA A 77 -7.02 10.18 -8.84
N GLU A 78 -6.05 9.87 -9.71
CA GLU A 78 -6.25 8.99 -10.87
C GLU A 78 -6.68 7.57 -10.47
N ARG A 79 -6.06 7.02 -9.42
CA ARG A 79 -6.44 5.70 -8.88
C ARG A 79 -7.86 5.72 -8.31
N HIS A 80 -8.23 6.76 -7.58
CA HIS A 80 -9.58 6.91 -7.02
C HIS A 80 -10.62 7.08 -8.14
N LEU A 81 -10.32 7.84 -9.20
CA LEU A 81 -11.19 7.96 -10.36
C LEU A 81 -11.45 6.60 -11.04
N LYS A 82 -10.41 5.78 -11.21
CA LYS A 82 -10.55 4.42 -11.76
C LYS A 82 -11.38 3.49 -10.86
N ALA A 83 -11.46 3.78 -9.56
CA ALA A 83 -12.26 3.02 -8.60
C ALA A 83 -13.72 3.50 -8.50
N ASN A 84 -13.99 4.77 -8.83
CA ASN A 84 -15.28 5.46 -8.65
C ASN A 84 -16.29 5.23 -9.81
N ASP A 85 -16.12 4.19 -10.63
CA ASP A 85 -17.14 3.81 -11.60
C ASP A 85 -18.31 3.13 -10.84
N THR A 86 -19.29 3.97 -10.48
CA THR A 86 -20.51 3.83 -9.64
C THR A 86 -21.05 2.45 -9.17
N ALA A 87 -20.79 1.35 -9.86
CA ALA A 87 -21.14 -0.01 -9.40
C ALA A 87 -20.20 -0.57 -8.31
N TYR A 88 -18.97 -0.03 -8.19
CA TYR A 88 -17.91 -0.61 -7.33
C TYR A 88 -17.90 -0.15 -5.87
N ASN A 89 -18.79 0.78 -5.46
CA ASN A 89 -18.82 1.24 -4.07
C ASN A 89 -19.27 0.16 -3.09
N LEU A 90 -20.14 -0.76 -3.52
CA LEU A 90 -20.62 -1.86 -2.68
C LEU A 90 -19.68 -3.07 -2.66
N GLU A 91 -18.73 -3.15 -3.60
CA GLU A 91 -17.73 -4.22 -3.68
C GLU A 91 -16.31 -3.61 -3.72
N PRO A 92 -15.88 -2.96 -2.62
CA PRO A 92 -14.72 -2.10 -2.63
C PRO A 92 -13.42 -2.89 -2.83
N ASN A 93 -12.41 -2.23 -3.42
CA ASN A 93 -11.05 -2.77 -3.44
C ASN A 93 -10.28 -2.35 -2.18
N VAL A 94 -9.93 -3.33 -1.34
CA VAL A 94 -9.25 -3.15 -0.04
C VAL A 94 -7.86 -2.52 -0.19
N LYS A 95 -7.23 -2.71 -1.35
CA LYS A 95 -5.89 -2.21 -1.63
C LYS A 95 -5.92 -0.85 -2.31
N SER A 96 -6.61 -0.73 -3.45
CA SER A 96 -6.51 0.43 -4.34
C SER A 96 -7.66 1.41 -4.22
N GLY A 97 -8.78 1.03 -3.59
CA GLY A 97 -9.92 1.91 -3.39
C GLY A 97 -9.62 3.10 -2.47
N PRO A 98 -10.47 4.14 -2.47
CA PRO A 98 -10.38 5.23 -1.51
C PRO A 98 -10.40 4.71 -0.07
N GLY A 99 -9.48 5.20 0.76
CA GLY A 99 -9.28 4.73 2.15
C GLY A 99 -8.58 3.37 2.27
N GLY A 100 -8.22 2.73 1.15
CA GLY A 100 -7.57 1.42 1.13
C GLY A 100 -6.09 1.46 1.52
N LEU A 101 -5.45 0.29 1.53
CA LEU A 101 -4.05 0.14 1.95
C LEU A 101 -3.07 1.06 1.18
N ARG A 102 -3.35 1.33 -0.10
CA ARG A 102 -2.50 2.19 -0.92
C ARG A 102 -2.56 3.66 -0.49
N ASP A 103 -3.66 4.13 0.09
CA ASP A 103 -3.72 5.50 0.64
C ASP A 103 -2.81 5.61 1.87
N ILE A 104 -2.82 4.59 2.74
CA ILE A 104 -1.91 4.50 3.89
C ILE A 104 -0.44 4.45 3.43
N GLN A 105 -0.16 3.68 2.38
CA GLN A 105 1.18 3.64 1.77
C GLN A 105 1.60 5.00 1.20
N THR A 106 0.70 5.72 0.53
CA THR A 106 0.98 7.07 0.02
C THR A 106 1.39 8.01 1.14
N ILE A 107 0.70 7.99 2.28
CA ILE A 107 1.06 8.77 3.47
C ILE A 107 2.48 8.42 3.93
N ALA A 108 2.79 7.12 4.05
CA ALA A 108 4.12 6.66 4.45
C ALA A 108 5.21 7.10 3.47
N TRP A 109 4.97 7.03 2.15
CA TRP A 109 5.94 7.43 1.13
C TRP A 109 6.20 8.93 1.09
N VAL A 110 5.14 9.74 1.21
CA VAL A 110 5.27 11.19 1.28
C VAL A 110 6.09 11.58 2.50
N ALA A 111 5.81 10.96 3.64
CA ALA A 111 6.55 11.26 4.85
C ALA A 111 7.99 10.72 4.85
N LYS A 112 8.21 9.53 4.29
CA LYS A 112 9.56 9.01 4.01
C LYS A 112 10.35 9.99 3.15
N ARG A 113 9.70 10.56 2.14
CA ARG A 113 10.34 11.55 1.28
C ARG A 113 10.64 12.86 1.99
N HIS A 114 9.73 13.32 2.84
CA HIS A 114 9.82 14.61 3.52
C HIS A 114 10.79 14.59 4.71
N PHE A 115 10.68 13.57 5.56
CA PHE A 115 11.40 13.49 6.84
C PHE A 115 12.53 12.45 6.87
N GLY A 116 12.63 11.60 5.84
CA GLY A 116 13.49 10.42 5.90
C GLY A 116 12.93 9.30 6.78
N ALA A 117 11.66 9.41 7.21
CA ALA A 117 11.03 8.44 8.09
C ALA A 117 10.90 7.05 7.42
N GLU A 118 11.32 6.00 8.11
CA GLU A 118 11.22 4.62 7.62
C GLU A 118 9.95 3.91 8.12
N THR A 119 9.33 4.42 9.18
CA THR A 119 8.19 3.79 9.86
C THR A 119 7.03 4.76 10.09
N LEU A 120 5.81 4.21 10.27
CA LEU A 120 4.64 5.01 10.63
C LEU A 120 4.82 5.66 12.02
N ASP A 121 5.52 5.01 12.95
CA ASP A 121 5.78 5.55 14.29
C ASP A 121 6.69 6.79 14.26
N GLU A 122 7.60 6.87 13.29
CA GLU A 122 8.43 8.06 13.09
C GLU A 122 7.61 9.29 12.65
N LEU A 123 6.44 9.10 12.02
CA LEU A 123 5.54 10.20 11.67
C LEU A 123 5.10 11.00 12.90
N ALA A 124 4.82 10.30 14.01
CA ALA A 124 4.46 10.96 15.26
C ALA A 124 5.64 11.69 15.88
N ARG A 125 6.86 11.15 15.77
CA ARG A 125 8.09 11.82 16.27
C ARG A 125 8.38 13.11 15.52
N HIS A 126 8.06 13.16 14.23
CA HIS A 126 8.19 14.36 13.40
C HIS A 126 7.01 15.34 13.54
N GLY A 127 6.04 15.05 14.40
CA GLY A 127 4.85 15.90 14.59
C GLY A 127 3.89 15.91 13.38
N PHE A 128 4.06 14.97 12.45
CA PHE A 128 3.23 14.87 11.25
C PHE A 128 1.84 14.27 11.55
N LEU A 129 1.77 13.37 12.52
CA LEU A 129 0.54 12.82 13.06
C LEU A 129 0.54 12.96 14.58
N SER A 130 -0.60 13.26 15.17
CA SER A 130 -0.80 13.06 16.60
C SER A 130 -0.74 11.56 16.95
N ILE A 131 -0.47 11.26 18.23
CA ILE A 131 -0.48 9.88 18.73
C ILE A 131 -1.86 9.22 18.51
N ALA A 132 -2.94 9.99 18.60
CA ALA A 132 -4.30 9.49 18.36
C ALA A 132 -4.51 9.13 16.88
N GLU A 133 -4.07 9.97 15.95
CA GLU A 133 -4.15 9.71 14.50
C GLU A 133 -3.28 8.52 14.09
N LEU A 134 -2.06 8.42 14.63
CA LEU A 134 -1.17 7.28 14.38
C LEU A 134 -1.85 5.95 14.82
N ARG A 135 -2.42 5.92 16.03
CA ARG A 135 -3.15 4.74 16.52
C ARG A 135 -4.33 4.38 15.61
N ARG A 136 -5.11 5.38 15.18
CA ARG A 136 -6.23 5.15 14.26
C ARG A 136 -5.74 4.58 12.93
N LEU A 137 -4.65 5.11 12.38
CA LEU A 137 -4.05 4.65 11.13
C LEU A 137 -3.52 3.21 11.24
N GLN A 138 -2.85 2.86 12.34
CA GLN A 138 -2.36 1.51 12.62
C GLN A 138 -3.50 0.50 12.79
N GLN A 139 -4.58 0.89 13.46
CA GLN A 139 -5.78 0.05 13.61
C GLN A 139 -6.48 -0.18 12.27
N ALA A 140 -6.63 0.87 11.45
CA ALA A 140 -7.18 0.78 10.11
C ALA A 140 -6.32 -0.13 9.21
N GLN A 141 -5.00 0.06 9.20
CA GLN A 141 -4.06 -0.78 8.46
C GLN A 141 -4.17 -2.25 8.87
N SER A 142 -4.18 -2.53 10.18
CA SER A 142 -4.29 -3.89 10.71
C SER A 142 -5.62 -4.54 10.31
N PHE A 143 -6.72 -3.79 10.34
CA PHE A 143 -8.02 -4.27 9.90
C PHE A 143 -8.04 -4.57 8.39
N LEU A 144 -7.56 -3.65 7.55
CA LEU A 144 -7.49 -3.85 6.09
C LEU A 144 -6.58 -5.03 5.73
N TRP A 145 -5.47 -5.23 6.45
CA TRP A 145 -4.65 -6.43 6.30
C TRP A 145 -5.41 -7.71 6.67
N LYS A 146 -6.16 -7.71 7.77
CA LYS A 146 -6.99 -8.86 8.16
C LYS A 146 -8.01 -9.19 7.07
N VAL A 147 -8.72 -8.19 6.53
CA VAL A 147 -9.69 -8.36 5.42
C VAL A 147 -8.99 -8.94 4.19
N ARG A 148 -7.88 -8.33 3.77
CA ARG A 148 -7.14 -8.76 2.57
C ARG A 148 -6.56 -10.16 2.71
N PHE A 149 -6.01 -10.50 3.87
CA PHE A 149 -5.55 -11.84 4.18
C PHE A 149 -6.71 -12.85 4.10
N GLY A 150 -7.86 -12.52 4.71
CA GLY A 150 -9.07 -13.32 4.62
C GLY A 150 -9.50 -13.57 3.17
N LEU A 151 -9.48 -12.54 2.32
CA LEU A 151 -9.78 -12.69 0.88
C LEU A 151 -8.85 -13.68 0.20
N HIS A 152 -7.55 -13.61 0.47
CA HIS A 152 -6.56 -14.51 -0.16
C HIS A 152 -6.72 -15.94 0.34
N VAL A 153 -7.00 -16.14 1.62
CA VAL A 153 -7.31 -17.47 2.19
C VAL A 153 -8.59 -18.04 1.60
N LEU A 154 -9.65 -17.22 1.50
CA LEU A 154 -10.96 -17.63 0.97
C LEU A 154 -10.88 -18.04 -0.50
N THR A 155 -10.13 -17.29 -1.30
CA THR A 155 -10.11 -17.46 -2.77
C THR A 155 -8.94 -18.32 -3.27
N GLY A 156 -7.94 -18.60 -2.43
CA GLY A 156 -6.73 -19.33 -2.81
C GLY A 156 -5.85 -18.59 -3.83
N ARG A 157 -6.12 -17.30 -4.08
CA ARG A 157 -5.42 -16.48 -5.06
C ARG A 157 -5.35 -15.02 -4.60
N ARG A 158 -4.64 -14.20 -5.37
CA ARG A 158 -4.69 -12.75 -5.19
C ARG A 158 -6.10 -12.25 -5.54
N GLU A 159 -6.82 -11.82 -4.51
CA GLU A 159 -8.08 -11.10 -4.63
C GLU A 159 -8.03 -9.89 -3.70
N ASP A 160 -8.25 -8.70 -4.25
CA ASP A 160 -8.23 -7.45 -3.47
C ASP A 160 -9.62 -6.78 -3.45
N ARG A 161 -10.60 -7.32 -4.19
CA ARG A 161 -11.99 -6.86 -4.19
C ARG A 161 -12.84 -7.65 -3.20
N LEU A 162 -13.59 -6.91 -2.41
CA LEU A 162 -14.51 -7.45 -1.42
C LEU A 162 -15.88 -7.65 -2.08
N LEU A 163 -16.01 -8.67 -2.93
CA LEU A 163 -17.26 -9.02 -3.61
C LEU A 163 -18.35 -9.44 -2.62
N PHE A 164 -19.63 -9.35 -2.98
CA PHE A 164 -20.73 -9.65 -2.05
C PHE A 164 -20.64 -11.03 -1.40
N ASP A 165 -20.39 -12.09 -2.17
CA ASP A 165 -20.21 -13.45 -1.62
C ASP A 165 -19.00 -13.51 -0.67
N HIS A 166 -17.92 -12.78 -0.96
CA HIS A 166 -16.77 -12.71 -0.08
C HIS A 166 -17.09 -11.95 1.22
N GLN A 167 -17.88 -10.88 1.16
CA GLN A 167 -18.31 -10.12 2.34
C GLN A 167 -19.05 -11.02 3.34
N LEU A 168 -20.02 -11.79 2.84
CA LEU A 168 -20.82 -12.73 3.62
C LEU A 168 -19.92 -13.77 4.30
N ARG A 169 -19.04 -14.43 3.54
CA ARG A 169 -18.15 -15.47 4.07
C ARG A 169 -17.12 -14.92 5.06
N LEU A 170 -16.55 -13.76 4.78
CA LEU A 170 -15.57 -13.13 5.67
C LEU A 170 -16.18 -12.67 6.98
N ALA A 171 -17.43 -12.20 6.97
CA ALA A 171 -18.13 -11.86 8.21
C ALA A 171 -18.19 -13.07 9.15
N LEU A 172 -18.58 -14.23 8.63
CA LEU A 172 -18.61 -15.49 9.40
C LEU A 172 -17.20 -15.92 9.87
N ILE A 173 -16.20 -15.89 8.98
CA ILE A 173 -14.81 -16.24 9.33
C ILE A 173 -14.25 -15.32 10.43
N PHE A 174 -14.64 -14.05 10.42
CA PHE A 174 -14.21 -13.09 11.43
C PHE A 174 -15.01 -13.17 12.74
N GLY A 175 -15.99 -14.07 12.83
CA GLY A 175 -16.80 -14.30 14.02
C GLY A 175 -17.91 -13.27 14.21
N TYR A 176 -18.35 -12.60 13.13
CA TYR A 176 -19.56 -11.80 13.19
C TYR A 176 -20.79 -12.72 13.17
N GLU A 177 -21.76 -12.39 14.00
CA GLU A 177 -23.04 -13.09 14.12
C GLU A 177 -24.18 -12.12 13.85
N ASP A 178 -25.29 -12.64 13.34
CA ASP A 178 -26.49 -11.82 13.14
C ASP A 178 -27.02 -11.33 14.49
N ALA A 179 -27.32 -10.03 14.55
CA ALA A 179 -27.96 -9.40 15.71
C ALA A 179 -29.39 -8.97 15.34
N SER A 180 -30.20 -8.63 16.35
CA SER A 180 -31.63 -8.32 16.19
C SER A 180 -31.94 -7.25 15.12
N TYR A 181 -30.99 -6.37 14.81
CA TYR A 181 -31.17 -5.26 13.86
C TYR A 181 -30.04 -5.11 12.83
N THR A 182 -29.02 -5.97 12.85
CA THR A 182 -27.86 -5.86 11.95
C THR A 182 -27.31 -7.22 11.59
N LEU A 183 -27.23 -7.51 10.29
CA LEU A 183 -26.64 -8.73 9.77
C LEU A 183 -25.12 -8.77 10.01
N ALA A 184 -24.54 -9.96 10.14
CA ALA A 184 -23.10 -10.13 10.31
C ALA A 184 -22.28 -9.40 9.22
N VAL A 185 -22.76 -9.46 7.97
CA VAL A 185 -22.15 -8.78 6.83
C VAL A 185 -22.22 -7.26 6.94
N GLU A 186 -23.34 -6.71 7.42
CA GLU A 186 -23.51 -5.27 7.61
C GLU A 186 -22.58 -4.75 8.71
N GLN A 187 -22.40 -5.52 9.78
CA GLN A 187 -21.45 -5.17 10.85
C GLN A 187 -20.01 -5.13 10.34
N LEU A 188 -19.61 -6.10 9.51
CA LEU A 188 -18.29 -6.11 8.85
C LEU A 188 -18.12 -4.88 7.96
N MET A 189 -19.11 -4.60 7.10
CA MET A 189 -19.04 -3.49 6.15
C MET A 189 -19.11 -2.13 6.84
N GLN A 190 -19.88 -1.98 7.92
CA GLN A 190 -19.90 -0.76 8.74
C GLN A 190 -18.53 -0.48 9.36
N ARG A 191 -17.83 -1.52 9.83
CA ARG A 191 -16.45 -1.38 10.32
C ARG A 191 -15.49 -1.02 9.18
N TYR A 192 -15.72 -1.53 7.97
CA TYR A 192 -14.88 -1.26 6.81
C TYR A 192 -14.92 0.21 6.36
N TYR A 193 -16.08 0.87 6.41
CA TYR A 193 -16.22 2.26 5.97
C TYR A 193 -15.98 3.33 7.08
N ARG A 194 -15.57 2.94 8.29
CA ARG A 194 -15.38 3.85 9.44
C ARG A 194 -13.91 4.30 9.62
#